data_AF-A0A0L6UDG4-F1
#
_entry.id   AF-A0A0L6UDG4-F1
#
_cell.length_a   1.000
_cell.length_b   1.000
_cell.length_c   1.000
_cell.angle_alpha   90.00
_cell.angle_beta   90.00
_cell.angle_gamma   90.00
#
_symmetry.space_group_name_H-M   'P 1'
#
loop_
_entity.id
_entity.type
_entity.pdbx_description
1 polymer ?
#
loop_
_entity_poly.entity_id
_entity_poly.type
_entity_poly.pdbx_seq_one_letter_code
_entity_poly.pdbx_strand_id
1 'polypeptide(L)'
;MSSRKGKCHFSTEEKAVLVRMAASGSTVFQVARLLKLPRSTVHSILERRQARGTIETAKRFGHPRKTIDQDLREIGQCIESNQKMKLSEISNLIPADVSTRTLQKQIRACKLP
;
A
#
# COMPACT_ATOMS: atom_id res chain seq x y z
N MET A 1 -5.50 29.55 -17.11
CA MET A 1 -4.40 28.56 -17.14
C MET A 1 -4.53 27.63 -15.94
N SER A 2 -4.95 26.38 -16.14
CA SER A 2 -5.12 25.42 -15.03
C SER A 2 -3.92 24.48 -15.01
N SER A 3 -3.01 24.70 -14.06
CA SER A 3 -1.88 23.80 -13.84
C SER A 3 -2.43 22.39 -13.58
N ARG A 4 -2.01 21.41 -14.40
CA ARG A 4 -2.26 19.98 -14.14
C ARG A 4 -1.42 19.61 -12.92
N LYS A 5 -1.91 19.92 -11.72
CA LYS A 5 -1.40 19.34 -10.47
C LYS A 5 -1.38 17.83 -10.69
N GLY A 6 -0.20 17.23 -10.59
CA GLY A 6 -0.05 15.77 -10.56
C GLY A 6 -1.00 15.19 -9.52
N LYS A 7 -1.35 13.90 -9.65
CA LYS A 7 -2.32 13.20 -8.78
C LYS A 7 -1.94 13.37 -7.31
N CYS A 8 -2.44 14.41 -6.66
CA CYS A 8 -2.18 14.70 -5.26
C CYS A 8 -3.25 13.99 -4.44
N HIS A 9 -2.81 13.16 -3.50
CA HIS A 9 -3.72 12.53 -2.56
C HIS A 9 -4.24 13.59 -1.59
N PHE A 10 -5.57 13.72 -1.45
CA PHE A 10 -6.17 14.57 -0.43
C PHE A 10 -5.79 14.08 0.96
N SER A 11 -5.41 15.03 1.83
CA SER A 11 -5.15 14.72 3.23
C SER A 11 -6.45 14.27 3.92
N THR A 12 -6.31 13.56 5.04
CA THR A 12 -7.48 13.15 5.83
C THR A 12 -8.25 14.38 6.34
N GLU A 13 -7.55 15.46 6.67
CA GLU A 13 -8.13 16.72 7.14
C GLU A 13 -8.98 17.41 6.07
N GLU A 14 -8.46 17.52 4.84
CA GLU A 14 -9.17 18.12 3.71
C GLU A 14 -10.49 17.38 3.44
N LYS A 15 -10.44 16.05 3.47
CA LYS A 15 -11.64 15.22 3.31
C LYS A 15 -12.60 15.36 4.50
N ALA A 16 -12.10 15.54 5.72
CA ALA A 16 -12.94 15.77 6.90
C ALA A 16 -13.68 17.12 6.83
N VAL A 17 -13.04 18.17 6.31
CA VAL A 17 -13.71 19.45 6.03
C VAL A 17 -14.83 19.27 5.01
N LEU A 18 -14.54 18.60 3.89
CA LEU A 18 -15.53 18.30 2.85
C LEU A 18 -16.75 17.55 3.40
N VAL A 19 -16.51 16.50 4.19
CA VAL A 19 -17.56 15.69 4.79
C VAL A 19 -18.41 16.49 5.76
N ARG A 20 -17.80 17.37 6.57
CA ARG A 20 -18.53 18.26 7.49
C ARG A 20 -19.43 19.23 6.73
N MET A 21 -18.95 19.82 5.64
CA MET A 21 -19.76 20.71 4.80
C MET A 21 -20.96 19.99 4.15
N ALA A 22 -20.77 18.75 3.70
CA ALA A 22 -21.87 17.94 3.19
C ALA A 22 -22.88 17.59 4.29
N ALA A 23 -22.40 17.27 5.50
CA ALA A 23 -23.25 16.98 6.65
C ALA A 23 -24.06 18.21 7.11
N SER A 24 -23.53 19.42 6.94
CA SER A 24 -24.25 20.67 7.22
C SER A 24 -25.22 21.09 6.11
N GLY A 25 -25.54 20.19 5.16
CA GLY A 25 -26.54 20.42 4.12
C GLY A 25 -26.03 21.13 2.85
N SER A 26 -24.72 21.34 2.70
CA SER A 26 -24.18 21.88 1.44
C SER A 26 -24.28 20.85 0.31
N THR A 27 -24.71 21.28 -0.87
CA THR A 27 -24.78 20.40 -2.04
C THR A 27 -23.38 20.02 -2.54
N VAL A 28 -23.24 18.87 -3.20
CA VAL A 28 -21.98 18.41 -3.83
C VAL A 28 -21.39 19.50 -4.74
N PHE A 29 -22.23 20.26 -5.45
CA PHE A 29 -21.79 21.35 -6.30
C PHE A 29 -21.19 22.52 -5.50
N GLN A 30 -21.86 22.95 -4.43
CA GLN A 30 -21.36 24.04 -3.57
C GLN A 30 -20.03 23.65 -2.94
N VAL A 31 -19.93 22.43 -2.40
CA VAL A 31 -18.70 21.91 -1.80
C VAL A 31 -17.56 21.85 -2.80
N ALA A 32 -17.82 21.33 -4.01
CA ALA A 32 -16.83 21.29 -5.10
C ALA A 32 -16.33 22.69 -5.50
N ARG A 33 -17.24 23.67 -5.57
CA ARG A 33 -16.89 25.06 -5.91
C ARG A 33 -16.06 25.73 -4.80
N LEU A 34 -16.46 25.56 -3.55
CA LEU A 34 -15.79 26.16 -2.39
C LEU A 34 -14.39 25.58 -2.17
N LEU A 35 -14.25 24.26 -2.26
CA LEU A 35 -12.97 23.57 -2.08
C LEU A 35 -12.13 23.51 -3.37
N LYS A 36 -12.64 24.06 -4.48
CA LYS A 36 -12.02 24.03 -5.82
C LYS A 36 -11.65 22.60 -6.25
N LEU A 37 -12.53 21.64 -5.98
CA LEU A 37 -12.34 20.22 -6.29
C LEU A 37 -13.24 19.79 -7.45
N PRO A 38 -12.83 18.77 -8.23
CA PRO A 38 -13.73 18.12 -9.17
C PRO A 38 -14.96 17.53 -8.46
N ARG A 39 -16.15 17.67 -9.06
CA ARG A 39 -17.40 17.10 -8.51
C ARG A 39 -17.29 15.58 -8.29
N SER A 40 -16.65 14.87 -9.23
CA SER A 40 -16.41 13.43 -9.14
C SER A 40 -15.57 13.05 -7.92
N THR A 41 -14.59 13.87 -7.55
CA THR A 41 -13.79 13.68 -6.35
C THR A 41 -14.66 13.79 -5.10
N VAL A 42 -15.49 14.84 -5.00
CA VAL A 42 -16.39 15.05 -3.87
C VAL A 42 -17.36 13.88 -3.72
N HIS A 43 -17.98 13.46 -4.83
CA HIS A 43 -18.86 12.30 -4.89
C HIS A 43 -18.16 11.04 -4.37
N SER A 44 -16.98 10.72 -4.92
CA SER A 44 -16.24 9.52 -4.56
C SER A 44 -15.79 9.47 -3.09
N ILE A 45 -15.56 10.63 -2.46
CA ILE A 45 -15.21 10.72 -1.04
C ILE A 45 -16.44 10.46 -0.18
N LEU A 46 -17.58 11.06 -0.53
CA LEU A 46 -18.85 10.86 0.19
C LEU A 46 -19.33 9.41 0.08
N GLU A 47 -19.30 8.81 -1.11
CA GLU A 47 -19.65 7.41 -1.32
C GLU A 47 -18.74 6.48 -0.51
N ARG A 48 -17.41 6.72 -0.52
CA ARG A 48 -16.48 5.91 0.28
C ARG A 48 -16.75 6.03 1.77
N ARG A 49 -17.04 7.23 2.26
CA ARG A 49 -17.43 7.43 3.67
C ARG A 49 -18.71 6.66 3.98
N GLN A 50 -19.73 6.75 3.12
CA GLN A 50 -20.99 6.04 3.33
C GLN A 50 -20.79 4.52 3.34
N ALA A 51 -19.96 3.99 2.43
CA ALA A 51 -19.72 2.56 2.32
C ALA A 51 -18.80 1.99 3.42
N ARG A 52 -17.77 2.75 3.84
CA ARG A 52 -16.73 2.25 4.77
C ARG A 52 -16.81 2.82 6.19
N GLY A 53 -17.59 3.88 6.39
CA GLY A 53 -17.65 4.65 7.64
C GLY A 53 -16.43 5.54 7.89
N THR A 54 -15.35 5.43 7.10
CA THR A 54 -14.09 6.14 7.32
C THR A 54 -13.70 7.04 6.15
N ILE A 55 -12.93 8.07 6.46
CA ILE A 55 -12.43 9.09 5.51
C ILE A 55 -10.97 8.82 5.13
N GLU A 56 -10.30 7.99 5.93
CA GLU A 56 -8.91 7.62 5.76
C GLU A 56 -8.67 6.88 4.45
N THR A 57 -7.54 7.16 3.82
CA THR A 57 -7.12 6.38 2.66
C THR A 57 -6.62 5.03 3.15
N ALA A 58 -7.26 3.95 2.69
CA ALA A 58 -6.79 2.60 3.01
C ALA A 58 -5.33 2.40 2.58
N LYS A 59 -4.55 1.76 3.44
CA LYS A 59 -3.18 1.34 3.13
C LYS A 59 -3.21 0.44 1.90
N ARG A 60 -2.40 0.75 0.89
CA ARG A 60 -2.23 -0.14 -0.26
C ARG A 60 -1.27 -1.24 0.13
N PHE A 61 -1.74 -2.47 0.04
CA PHE A 61 -0.85 -3.62 0.08
C PHE A 61 -0.22 -3.78 -1.30
N GLY A 62 1.08 -4.06 -1.33
CA GLY A 62 1.77 -4.37 -2.57
C GLY A 62 1.33 -5.73 -3.12
N HIS A 63 1.92 -6.12 -4.25
CA HIS A 63 1.73 -7.47 -4.77
C HIS A 63 2.20 -8.50 -3.73
N PRO A 64 1.48 -9.62 -3.54
CA PRO A 64 1.93 -10.69 -2.67
C PRO A 64 3.34 -11.15 -3.06
N ARG A 65 4.12 -11.51 -2.06
CA ARG A 65 5.47 -12.05 -2.28
C ARG A 65 5.34 -13.47 -2.83
N LYS A 66 6.31 -13.87 -3.66
CA LYS A 66 6.43 -15.29 -4.07
C LYS A 66 6.75 -16.21 -2.90
N THR A 67 7.50 -15.71 -1.92
CA THR A 67 7.85 -16.45 -0.70
C THR A 67 6.72 -16.39 0.31
N ILE A 68 6.35 -17.54 0.87
CA ILE A 68 5.52 -17.66 2.07
C ILE A 68 6.39 -17.70 3.33
N ASP A 69 5.77 -17.60 4.50
CA ASP A 69 6.49 -17.59 5.78
C ASP A 69 7.24 -18.90 6.04
N GLN A 70 6.76 -20.03 5.49
CA GLN A 70 7.45 -21.31 5.55
C GLN A 70 8.79 -21.27 4.79
N ASP A 71 8.80 -20.76 3.56
CA ASP A 71 10.02 -20.61 2.76
C ASP A 71 11.06 -19.77 3.50
N LEU A 72 10.63 -18.71 4.20
CA LEU A 72 11.52 -17.84 4.97
C LEU A 72 12.18 -18.59 6.15
N ARG A 73 11.48 -19.54 6.76
CA ARG A 73 12.03 -20.39 7.83
C ARG A 73 13.03 -21.39 7.27
N GLU A 74 12.69 -22.02 6.15
CA GLU A 74 13.58 -22.96 5.46
C GLU A 74 14.87 -22.26 5.00
N ILE A 75 14.77 -21.03 4.47
CA ILE A 75 15.94 -20.19 4.15
C ILE A 75 16.81 -19.97 5.39
N GLY A 76 16.21 -19.56 6.52
CA GLY A 76 16.94 -19.32 7.76
C GLY A 76 17.69 -20.56 8.24
N GLN A 77 17.02 -21.71 8.26
CA GLN A 77 17.63 -22.99 8.67
C GLN A 77 18.78 -23.42 7.77
N CYS A 78 18.66 -23.21 6.45
CA CYS A 78 19.74 -23.52 5.51
C CYS A 78 20.99 -22.67 5.79
N ILE A 79 20.80 -21.38 6.11
CA ILE A 79 21.93 -20.49 6.40
C ILE A 79 22.56 -20.79 7.76
N GLU A 80 21.75 -21.08 8.80
CA GLU A 80 22.26 -21.49 10.11
C GLU A 80 23.09 -22.77 10.03
N SER A 81 22.61 -23.75 9.26
CA SER A 81 23.30 -25.03 9.09
C SER A 81 24.61 -24.89 8.30
N ASN A 82 24.64 -23.98 7.31
CA ASN A 82 25.84 -23.71 6.52
C ASN A 82 25.92 -22.25 6.07
N GLN A 83 26.58 -21.43 6.89
CA GLN A 83 26.74 -19.99 6.65
C GLN A 83 27.49 -19.64 5.35
N LYS A 84 28.23 -20.58 4.76
CA LYS A 84 29.00 -20.36 3.53
C LYS A 84 28.29 -20.87 2.28
N MET A 85 27.07 -21.38 2.41
CA MET A 85 26.28 -21.91 1.29
C MET A 85 25.99 -20.83 0.25
N LYS A 86 26.05 -21.18 -1.04
CA LYS A 86 25.76 -20.22 -2.10
C LYS A 86 24.25 -19.96 -2.19
N LEU A 87 23.88 -18.71 -2.45
CA LEU A 87 22.47 -18.32 -2.62
C LEU A 87 21.76 -19.08 -3.75
N SER A 88 22.49 -19.49 -4.79
CA SER A 88 21.95 -20.32 -5.87
C SER A 88 21.56 -21.72 -5.39
N GLU A 89 22.33 -22.29 -4.46
CA GLU A 89 22.05 -23.61 -3.90
C GLU A 89 20.82 -23.53 -2.99
N ILE A 90 20.74 -22.50 -2.14
CA ILE A 90 19.56 -22.22 -1.30
C ILE A 90 18.31 -22.05 -2.17
N SER A 91 18.42 -21.32 -3.30
CA SER A 91 17.32 -21.13 -4.25
C SER A 91 16.79 -22.43 -4.84
N ASN A 92 17.66 -23.43 -5.04
CA ASN A 92 17.27 -24.71 -5.62
C ASN A 92 16.61 -25.64 -4.59
N LEU A 93 16.85 -25.41 -3.29
CA LEU A 93 16.31 -26.22 -2.20
C LEU A 93 14.89 -25.81 -1.80
N ILE A 94 14.50 -24.57 -2.11
CA ILE A 94 13.21 -24.00 -1.70
C ILE A 94 12.20 -24.23 -2.82
N PRO A 95 10.94 -24.62 -2.50
CA PRO A 95 9.91 -24.87 -3.50
C PRO A 95 9.49 -23.60 -4.27
N ALA A 96 9.64 -22.43 -3.66
CA ALA A 96 9.33 -21.16 -4.31
C ALA A 96 10.37 -20.77 -5.36
N ASP A 97 9.91 -20.50 -6.59
CA ASP A 97 10.74 -19.95 -7.67
C ASP A 97 11.15 -18.50 -7.37
N VAL A 98 12.26 -18.33 -6.67
CA VAL A 98 12.80 -17.04 -6.24
C VAL A 98 14.18 -16.78 -6.79
N SER A 99 14.38 -15.57 -7.33
CA SER A 99 15.72 -15.16 -7.76
C SER A 99 16.68 -15.02 -6.57
N THR A 100 17.98 -15.22 -6.81
CA THR A 100 19.04 -15.00 -5.82
C THR A 100 19.03 -13.57 -5.24
N ARG A 101 18.66 -12.57 -6.05
CA ARG A 101 18.47 -11.18 -5.61
C ARG A 101 17.31 -11.04 -4.63
N THR A 102 16.23 -11.78 -4.85
CA THR A 102 15.08 -11.83 -3.93
C THR A 102 15.49 -12.45 -2.60
N LEU A 103 16.22 -13.58 -2.62
CA LEU A 103 16.74 -14.22 -1.42
C LEU A 103 17.65 -13.27 -0.62
N GLN A 104 18.61 -12.63 -1.28
CA GLN A 104 19.49 -11.66 -0.62
C GLN A 104 18.71 -10.50 0.01
N LYS A 105 17.66 -10.02 -0.67
CA LYS A 105 16.78 -8.98 -0.11
C LYS A 105 16.02 -9.49 1.12
N GLN A 106 15.55 -10.73 1.12
CA GLN A 106 14.87 -11.31 2.28
C GLN A 106 15.82 -11.50 3.46
N ILE A 107 17.01 -12.05 3.25
CA ILE A 107 18.03 -12.22 4.31
C ILE A 107 18.32 -10.87 5.00
N ARG A 108 18.52 -9.81 4.19
CA ARG A 108 18.74 -8.45 4.72
C ARG A 108 17.51 -7.87 5.42
N ALA A 109 16.33 -8.04 4.86
CA ALA A 109 15.10 -7.46 5.38
C ALA A 109 14.62 -8.14 6.67
N CYS A 110 14.75 -9.47 6.73
CA CYS A 110 14.32 -10.30 7.84
C CYS A 110 15.43 -10.51 8.88
N LYS A 111 16.66 -10.02 8.64
CA LYS A 111 17.84 -10.27 9.48
C LYS A 111 17.99 -11.76 9.81
N LEU A 112 17.83 -12.59 8.79
CA LEU A 112 18.12 -14.01 8.93
C LEU A 112 19.61 -14.15 9.27
N PRO A 113 19.96 -15.07 10.18
CA PRO A 113 21.34 -15.27 10.65
C PRO A 113 22.29 -15.67 9.52
#